data_AF-A0A3B8MUD4-F1
#
_entry.id   AF-A0A3B8MUD4-F1
#
_cell.length_a   1.000
_cell.length_b   1.000
_cell.length_c   1.000
_cell.angle_alpha   90.00
_cell.angle_beta   90.00
_cell.angle_gamma   90.00
#
_symmetry.space_group_name_H-M   'P 1'
#
loop_
_entity.id
_entity.type
_entity.pdbx_description
1 polymer ?
#
loop_
_entity_poly.entity_id
_entity_poly.type
_entity_poly.pdbx_seq_one_letter_code
_entity_poly.pdbx_strand_id
1 'polypeptide(L)'
;LFRSYRDSGAGDQASQVANTVVKKLTALSEDVLFPLDLDAGLRPEGKNGPLVRSLDAFSQYYQGWALGWEAQALLRAARLVGDRTLQDDFLTMAATYRYPASFSDDQAREIRRIKARMEAERLPQGVDPSRHLKLGRGSLSDVEWAIQLLQLRHGHQYPDIRTPSTLDAMDRCVEHNLLEPGDAQYLREAWLLASRVRAALALYGASSTDVLPIHRQGLEGAARLMGYSRGGASELEDTYLKVTRHSRAVFERVFYDKSV
;
A
#
# COMPACT_ATOMS: atom_id res chain seq x y z
N LEU A 1 8.95 -6.50 -3.24
CA LEU A 1 8.72 -6.56 -4.71
C LEU A 1 8.68 -8.01 -5.17
N PHE A 2 7.69 -8.39 -5.98
CA PHE A 2 7.60 -9.73 -6.59
C PHE A 2 8.62 -9.84 -7.73
N ARG A 3 9.47 -10.87 -7.71
CA ARG A 3 10.56 -11.06 -8.67
C ARG A 3 10.42 -12.44 -9.31
N SER A 4 10.05 -12.46 -10.59
CA SER A 4 9.82 -13.68 -11.35
C SER A 4 10.82 -13.86 -12.48
N TYR A 5 10.99 -15.11 -12.92
CA TYR A 5 11.65 -15.45 -14.17
C TYR A 5 10.86 -16.54 -14.89
N ARG A 6 11.13 -16.72 -16.19
CA ARG A 6 10.65 -17.85 -16.98
C ARG A 6 11.83 -18.77 -17.28
N ASP A 7 11.70 -20.04 -16.94
CA ASP A 7 12.62 -21.04 -17.43
C ASP A 7 12.21 -21.42 -18.86
N SER A 8 13.08 -21.15 -19.84
CA SER A 8 12.86 -21.50 -21.25
C SER A 8 13.74 -22.69 -21.66
N GLY A 9 13.93 -23.65 -20.74
CA GLY A 9 14.78 -24.83 -20.93
C GLY A 9 16.22 -24.67 -20.44
N ALA A 10 16.50 -23.63 -19.64
CA ALA A 10 17.81 -23.35 -19.07
C ALA A 10 17.99 -23.92 -17.65
N GLY A 11 16.92 -24.43 -17.01
CA GLY A 11 16.97 -25.05 -15.70
C GLY A 11 17.55 -24.10 -14.64
N ASP A 12 18.46 -24.61 -13.82
CA ASP A 12 19.09 -23.85 -12.73
C ASP A 12 19.79 -22.56 -13.20
N GLN A 13 20.25 -22.49 -14.46
CA GLN A 13 20.90 -21.30 -15.00
C GLN A 13 19.94 -20.10 -15.03
N ALA A 14 18.65 -20.31 -15.33
CA ALA A 14 17.67 -19.22 -15.35
C ALA A 14 17.54 -18.58 -13.97
N SER A 15 17.48 -19.40 -12.91
CA SER A 15 17.46 -18.94 -11.52
C SER A 15 18.74 -18.18 -11.15
N GLN A 16 19.91 -18.68 -11.55
CA GLN A 16 21.20 -18.03 -11.27
C GLN A 16 21.32 -16.65 -11.94
N VAL A 17 20.91 -16.55 -13.21
CA VAL A 17 20.90 -15.27 -13.94
C VAL A 17 19.94 -14.29 -13.26
N ALA A 18 18.72 -14.72 -12.93
CA ALA A 18 17.75 -13.85 -12.29
C ALA A 18 18.24 -13.34 -10.92
N ASN A 19 18.85 -14.21 -10.11
CA ASN A 19 19.47 -13.80 -8.85
C ASN A 19 20.61 -12.80 -9.06
N THR A 20 21.43 -12.99 -10.10
CA THR A 20 22.51 -12.05 -10.46
C THR A 20 21.94 -10.67 -10.82
N VAL A 21 20.88 -10.62 -11.62
CA VAL A 21 20.22 -9.36 -11.98
C VAL A 21 19.70 -8.64 -10.74
N VAL A 22 19.02 -9.35 -9.84
CA VAL A 22 18.48 -8.75 -8.61
C VAL A 22 19.58 -8.22 -7.70
N LYS A 23 20.67 -8.98 -7.51
CA LYS A 23 21.83 -8.51 -6.73
C LYS A 23 22.45 -7.24 -7.32
N LYS A 24 22.61 -7.20 -8.65
CA LYS A 24 23.13 -6.01 -9.35
C LYS A 24 22.19 -4.80 -9.19
N LEU A 25 20.89 -5.01 -9.33
CA LEU A 25 19.90 -3.94 -9.12
C LEU A 25 19.96 -3.40 -7.69
N THR A 26 20.06 -4.26 -6.69
CA THR A 26 20.23 -3.86 -5.29
C THR A 26 21.50 -3.04 -5.09
N ALA A 27 22.64 -3.50 -5.61
CA ALA A 27 23.90 -2.76 -5.50
C ALA A 27 23.84 -1.40 -6.21
N LEU A 28 23.12 -1.29 -7.33
CA LEU A 28 22.94 -0.03 -8.06
C LEU A 28 21.93 0.92 -7.40
N SER A 29 21.06 0.41 -6.52
CA SER A 29 20.12 1.24 -5.75
C SER A 29 20.68 1.74 -4.42
N GLU A 30 21.88 1.31 -4.03
CA GLU A 30 22.57 1.83 -2.86
C GLU A 30 23.04 3.27 -3.13
N ASP A 31 22.46 4.23 -2.43
CA ASP A 31 22.85 5.64 -2.47
C ASP A 31 23.08 6.13 -1.03
N VAL A 32 24.18 6.85 -0.81
CA VAL A 32 24.60 7.32 0.52
C VAL A 32 23.71 8.47 1.02
N LEU A 33 23.17 9.28 0.10
CA LEU A 33 22.34 10.44 0.38
C LEU A 33 20.85 10.07 0.41
N PHE A 34 20.43 9.15 -0.46
CA PHE A 34 19.03 8.73 -0.63
C PHE A 34 18.91 7.20 -0.72
N PRO A 35 19.18 6.46 0.35
CA PRO A 35 19.15 5.00 0.31
C PRO A 35 17.78 4.50 -0.14
N LEU A 36 17.75 3.77 -1.27
CA LEU A 36 16.56 3.09 -1.76
C LEU A 36 16.58 1.63 -1.32
N ASP A 37 15.86 1.32 -0.23
CA ASP A 37 15.75 -0.05 0.25
C ASP A 37 14.78 -0.88 -0.61
N LEU A 38 15.31 -1.90 -1.30
CA LEU A 38 14.54 -2.80 -2.15
C LEU A 38 13.96 -3.98 -1.34
N ASP A 39 12.94 -3.71 -0.53
CA ASP A 39 12.32 -4.72 0.33
C ASP A 39 11.73 -5.91 -0.46
N ALA A 40 12.21 -7.10 -0.11
CA ALA A 40 11.82 -8.40 -0.66
C ALA A 40 10.85 -9.17 0.25
N GLY A 41 10.37 -8.57 1.35
CA GLY A 41 9.63 -9.24 2.42
C GLY A 41 8.24 -9.75 2.03
N LEU A 42 7.63 -9.18 0.98
CA LEU A 42 6.32 -9.60 0.47
C LEU A 42 6.35 -10.80 -0.48
N ARG A 43 7.52 -11.40 -0.72
CA ARG A 43 7.60 -12.61 -1.57
C ARG A 43 7.04 -13.83 -0.82
N PRO A 44 6.55 -14.86 -1.53
CA PRO A 44 6.19 -16.15 -0.95
C PRO A 44 7.24 -16.67 0.04
N GLU A 45 6.80 -17.14 1.21
CA GLU A 45 7.64 -17.56 2.36
C GLU A 45 8.51 -16.45 2.99
N GLY A 46 8.26 -15.19 2.63
CA GLY A 46 8.93 -14.03 3.22
C GLY A 46 10.45 -14.13 3.12
N LYS A 47 11.16 -13.89 4.23
CA LYS A 47 12.63 -13.94 4.29
C LYS A 47 13.21 -15.34 4.04
N ASN A 48 12.44 -16.40 4.30
CA ASN A 48 12.87 -17.79 4.16
C ASN A 48 12.71 -18.30 2.72
N GLY A 49 11.89 -17.63 1.91
CA GLY A 49 11.68 -17.98 0.51
C GLY A 49 12.82 -17.52 -0.41
N PRO A 50 12.96 -18.13 -1.59
CA PRO A 50 13.94 -17.73 -2.60
C PRO A 50 13.72 -16.27 -3.02
N LEU A 51 14.81 -15.54 -3.29
CA LEU A 51 14.76 -14.12 -3.64
C LEU A 51 14.06 -13.87 -4.99
N VAL A 52 14.17 -14.84 -5.90
CA VAL A 52 13.49 -14.88 -7.20
C VAL A 52 12.87 -16.26 -7.38
N ARG A 53 11.66 -16.33 -7.95
CA ARG A 53 10.93 -17.58 -8.21
C ARG A 53 10.55 -17.70 -9.69
N SER A 54 10.43 -18.91 -10.21
CA SER A 54 9.85 -19.07 -11.55
C SER A 54 8.37 -18.71 -11.53
N LEU A 55 7.81 -18.29 -12.66
CA LEU A 55 6.37 -18.01 -12.78
C LEU A 55 5.52 -19.25 -12.40
N ASP A 56 5.97 -20.44 -12.77
CA ASP A 56 5.28 -21.70 -12.44
C ASP A 56 5.29 -21.95 -10.93
N ALA A 57 6.43 -21.71 -10.26
CA ALA A 57 6.53 -21.84 -8.81
C ALA A 57 5.67 -20.81 -8.08
N PHE A 58 5.52 -19.58 -8.60
CA PHE A 58 4.53 -18.62 -8.08
C PHE A 58 3.10 -19.16 -8.22
N SER A 59 2.78 -19.71 -9.39
CA SER A 59 1.45 -20.25 -9.66
C SER A 59 1.11 -21.41 -8.72
N GLN A 60 2.04 -22.35 -8.53
CA GLN A 60 1.89 -23.48 -7.61
C GLN A 60 1.74 -23.02 -6.14
N TYR A 61 2.52 -22.02 -5.72
CA TYR A 61 2.44 -21.48 -4.37
C TYR A 61 1.04 -20.94 -4.05
N TYR A 62 0.52 -20.07 -4.93
CA TYR A 62 -0.79 -19.46 -4.72
C TYR A 62 -1.96 -20.44 -4.94
N GLN A 63 -1.79 -21.52 -5.73
CA GLN A 63 -2.80 -22.58 -5.86
C GLN A 63 -3.04 -23.34 -4.55
N GLY A 64 -1.99 -23.61 -3.77
CA GLY A 64 -2.10 -24.47 -2.60
C GLY A 64 -2.23 -23.74 -1.25
N TRP A 65 -1.79 -22.47 -1.15
CA TRP A 65 -1.44 -21.87 0.15
C TRP A 65 -1.72 -20.37 0.29
N ALA A 66 -2.47 -19.74 -0.62
CA ALA A 66 -2.69 -18.29 -0.55
C ALA A 66 -3.45 -17.87 0.72
N LEU A 67 -2.77 -17.16 1.62
CA LEU A 67 -3.40 -16.53 2.79
C LEU A 67 -4.15 -15.26 2.36
N GLY A 68 -5.22 -14.89 3.06
CA GLY A 68 -6.08 -13.75 2.67
C GLY A 68 -5.31 -12.43 2.51
N TRP A 69 -4.27 -12.21 3.32
CA TRP A 69 -3.43 -11.01 3.20
C TRP A 69 -2.52 -10.99 1.99
N GLU A 70 -2.15 -12.15 1.43
CA GLU A 70 -1.30 -12.18 0.24
C GLU A 70 -2.08 -11.71 -0.97
N ALA A 71 -3.36 -12.08 -1.07
CA ALA A 71 -4.28 -11.54 -2.06
C ALA A 71 -4.39 -10.02 -1.94
N GLN A 72 -4.46 -9.48 -0.72
CA GLN A 72 -4.45 -8.04 -0.48
C GLN A 72 -3.12 -7.39 -0.93
N ALA A 73 -1.96 -7.96 -0.57
CA ALA A 73 -0.66 -7.45 -0.99
C ALA A 73 -0.52 -7.47 -2.53
N LEU A 74 -1.05 -8.51 -3.18
CA LEU A 74 -1.08 -8.62 -4.63
C LEU A 74 -1.91 -7.51 -5.29
N LEU A 75 -2.87 -6.86 -4.62
CA LEU A 75 -3.63 -5.74 -5.18
C LEU A 75 -2.74 -4.54 -5.57
N ARG A 76 -1.54 -4.42 -5.02
CA ARG A 76 -0.57 -3.38 -5.39
C ARG A 76 0.48 -3.85 -6.39
N ALA A 77 0.45 -5.13 -6.80
CA ALA A 77 1.36 -5.62 -7.83
C ALA A 77 1.10 -4.92 -9.17
N ALA A 78 2.17 -4.37 -9.75
CA ALA A 78 2.17 -3.62 -11.00
C ALA A 78 3.43 -3.96 -11.82
N ARG A 79 3.40 -3.64 -13.11
CA ARG A 79 4.58 -3.74 -13.99
C ARG A 79 5.63 -2.73 -13.52
N LEU A 80 6.91 -3.14 -13.51
CA LEU A 80 8.02 -2.25 -13.15
C LEU A 80 9.14 -2.32 -14.19
N VAL A 81 9.90 -3.42 -14.20
CA VAL A 81 11.06 -3.60 -15.07
C VAL A 81 11.14 -5.05 -15.56
N GLY A 82 11.65 -5.27 -16.77
CA GLY A 82 11.81 -6.59 -17.39
C GLY A 82 10.94 -6.83 -18.62
N ASP A 83 10.88 -8.09 -19.04
CA ASP A 83 10.14 -8.54 -20.21
C ASP A 83 8.63 -8.32 -20.04
N ARG A 84 7.97 -7.78 -21.07
CA ARG A 84 6.54 -7.42 -21.01
C ARG A 84 5.65 -8.66 -20.92
N THR A 85 5.98 -9.72 -21.66
CA THR A 85 5.19 -10.95 -21.66
C THR A 85 5.23 -11.61 -20.28
N LEU A 86 6.41 -11.74 -19.66
CA LEU A 86 6.52 -12.24 -18.30
C LEU A 86 5.77 -11.40 -17.26
N GLN A 87 5.79 -10.07 -17.40
CA GLN A 87 5.02 -9.17 -16.54
C GLN A 87 3.51 -9.40 -16.68
N ASP A 88 3.03 -9.54 -17.91
CA ASP A 88 1.61 -9.76 -18.23
C ASP A 88 1.12 -11.10 -17.70
N ASP A 89 1.95 -12.13 -17.85
CA ASP A 89 1.63 -13.47 -17.38
C ASP A 89 1.65 -13.54 -15.84
N PHE A 90 2.57 -12.83 -15.18
CA PHE A 90 2.55 -12.68 -13.73
C PHE A 90 1.29 -11.96 -13.24
N LEU A 91 0.91 -10.84 -13.88
CA LEU A 91 -0.29 -10.10 -13.50
C LEU A 91 -1.58 -10.89 -13.76
N THR A 92 -1.61 -11.70 -14.81
CA THR A 92 -2.71 -12.62 -15.11
C THR A 92 -2.84 -13.68 -14.04
N MET A 93 -1.73 -14.30 -13.63
CA MET A 93 -1.69 -15.22 -12.49
C MET A 93 -2.13 -14.52 -11.19
N ALA A 94 -1.60 -13.34 -10.87
CA ALA A 94 -1.96 -12.62 -9.67
C ALA A 94 -3.46 -12.26 -9.63
N ALA A 95 -4.06 -11.94 -10.79
CA ALA A 95 -5.47 -11.60 -10.92
C ALA A 95 -6.42 -12.73 -10.48
N THR A 96 -6.02 -14.01 -10.64
CA THR A 96 -6.86 -15.13 -10.20
C THR A 96 -7.01 -15.21 -8.68
N TYR A 97 -6.07 -14.63 -7.93
CA TYR A 97 -6.06 -14.67 -6.47
C TYR A 97 -6.52 -13.35 -5.83
N ARG A 98 -6.12 -12.21 -6.40
CA ARG A 98 -6.45 -10.89 -5.83
C ARG A 98 -7.83 -10.36 -6.22
N TYR A 99 -8.52 -11.00 -7.16
CA TYR A 99 -9.90 -10.68 -7.58
C TYR A 99 -10.77 -11.95 -7.67
N PRO A 100 -11.00 -12.65 -6.53
CA PRO A 100 -11.70 -13.93 -6.54
C PRO A 100 -13.18 -13.76 -6.91
N ALA A 101 -13.77 -14.79 -7.53
CA ALA A 101 -15.17 -14.78 -7.93
C ALA A 101 -16.15 -14.61 -6.75
N SER A 102 -15.73 -15.04 -5.55
CA SER A 102 -16.42 -14.79 -4.30
C SER A 102 -15.43 -14.37 -3.22
N PHE A 103 -15.88 -13.46 -2.35
CA PHE A 103 -15.12 -13.02 -1.19
C PHE A 103 -16.01 -13.09 0.05
N SER A 104 -15.67 -13.96 0.99
CA SER A 104 -16.52 -14.28 2.13
C SER A 104 -16.32 -13.32 3.31
N ASP A 105 -17.30 -13.30 4.21
CA ASP A 105 -17.20 -12.59 5.50
C ASP A 105 -16.05 -13.11 6.38
N ASP A 106 -15.66 -14.38 6.25
CA ASP A 106 -14.52 -14.95 6.96
C ASP A 106 -13.20 -14.33 6.43
N GLN A 107 -13.08 -14.20 5.11
CA GLN A 107 -11.92 -13.54 4.49
C GLN A 107 -11.88 -12.05 4.86
N ALA A 108 -13.02 -11.35 4.86
CA ALA A 108 -13.10 -9.97 5.33
C ALA A 108 -12.64 -9.85 6.80
N ARG A 109 -13.05 -10.78 7.67
CA ARG A 109 -12.63 -10.84 9.08
C ARG A 109 -11.14 -11.11 9.23
N GLU A 110 -10.55 -11.94 8.37
CA GLU A 110 -9.10 -12.15 8.33
C GLU A 110 -8.35 -10.87 7.98
N ILE A 111 -8.75 -10.16 6.92
CA ILE A 111 -8.18 -8.86 6.54
C ILE A 111 -8.25 -7.88 7.71
N ARG A 112 -9.41 -7.76 8.37
CA ARG A 112 -9.60 -6.89 9.54
C ARG A 112 -8.68 -7.24 10.71
N ARG A 113 -8.47 -8.53 11.01
CA ARG A 113 -7.53 -8.98 12.05
C ARG A 113 -6.10 -8.59 11.72
N ILE A 114 -5.71 -8.68 10.45
CA ILE A 114 -4.35 -8.34 10.02
C ILE A 114 -4.14 -6.83 10.06
N LYS A 115 -5.15 -6.02 9.73
CA LYS A 115 -5.13 -4.56 9.94
C LYS A 115 -4.89 -4.21 11.40
N ALA A 116 -5.68 -4.78 12.30
CA ALA A 116 -5.56 -4.53 13.74
C ALA A 116 -4.19 -4.93 14.29
N ARG A 117 -3.67 -6.10 13.89
CA ARG A 117 -2.33 -6.55 14.29
C ARG A 117 -1.24 -5.62 13.75
N MET A 118 -1.34 -5.21 12.48
CA MET A 118 -0.39 -4.30 11.85
C MET A 118 -0.34 -2.96 12.59
N GLU A 119 -1.50 -2.38 12.95
CA GLU A 119 -1.56 -1.17 13.76
C GLU A 119 -0.91 -1.33 15.14
N ALA A 120 -1.15 -2.45 15.82
CA ALA A 120 -0.60 -2.72 17.14
C ALA A 120 0.92 -2.96 17.13
N GLU A 121 1.46 -3.62 16.10
CA GLU A 121 2.87 -4.03 16.03
C GLU A 121 3.77 -3.00 15.34
N ARG A 122 3.25 -2.23 14.37
CA ARG A 122 4.08 -1.36 13.51
C ARG A 122 4.05 0.12 13.89
N LEU A 123 3.07 0.55 14.67
CA LEU A 123 3.08 1.90 15.22
C LEU A 123 4.19 2.00 16.29
N PRO A 124 5.16 2.93 16.15
CA PRO A 124 6.25 3.04 17.13
C PRO A 124 5.71 3.38 18.53
N GLN A 125 6.31 2.77 19.56
CA GLN A 125 5.95 3.06 20.96
C GLN A 125 6.16 4.55 21.28
N GLY A 126 5.20 5.15 21.99
CA GLY A 126 5.24 6.55 22.40
C GLY A 126 4.84 7.55 21.31
N VAL A 127 4.53 7.10 20.09
CA VAL A 127 3.97 7.96 19.04
C VAL A 127 2.45 8.01 19.18
N ASP A 128 1.90 9.23 19.22
CA ASP A 128 0.45 9.45 19.17
C ASP A 128 -0.12 8.94 17.82
N PRO A 129 -1.04 7.94 17.83
CA PRO A 129 -1.65 7.42 16.61
C PRO A 129 -2.37 8.48 15.77
N SER A 130 -2.85 9.57 16.37
CA SER A 130 -3.51 10.65 15.63
C SER A 130 -2.53 11.47 14.79
N ARG A 131 -1.21 11.43 15.11
CA ARG A 131 -0.17 12.22 14.46
C ARG A 131 0.70 11.39 13.50
N HIS A 132 0.52 10.06 13.45
CA HIS A 132 1.26 9.21 12.53
C HIS A 132 0.64 9.28 11.11
N LEU A 133 1.39 9.76 10.13
CA LEU A 133 0.93 10.11 8.77
C LEU A 133 0.66 8.89 7.88
N LYS A 134 1.25 7.74 8.21
CA LYS A 134 1.08 6.49 7.44
C LYS A 134 0.19 5.46 8.13
N LEU A 135 0.49 5.13 9.38
CA LEU A 135 -0.17 4.07 10.16
C LEU A 135 -1.18 4.62 11.17
N GLY A 136 -1.31 5.94 11.26
CA GLY A 136 -2.23 6.58 12.18
C GLY A 136 -3.68 6.52 11.72
N ARG A 137 -4.57 6.87 12.64
CA ARG A 137 -6.02 6.81 12.44
C ARG A 137 -6.45 7.76 11.32
N GLY A 138 -7.18 7.25 10.33
CA GLY A 138 -7.68 7.99 9.18
C GLY A 138 -6.58 8.52 8.26
N SER A 139 -5.37 7.96 8.33
CA SER A 139 -4.24 8.33 7.47
C SER A 139 -4.07 7.32 6.31
N LEU A 140 -2.91 7.32 5.64
CA LEU A 140 -2.69 6.57 4.40
C LEU A 140 -3.09 5.10 4.48
N SER A 141 -2.70 4.39 5.54
CA SER A 141 -3.01 2.97 5.67
C SER A 141 -4.50 2.71 5.81
N ASP A 142 -5.28 3.57 6.47
CA ASP A 142 -6.72 3.36 6.59
C ASP A 142 -7.39 3.51 5.22
N VAL A 143 -7.04 4.58 4.50
CA VAL A 143 -7.57 4.82 3.15
C VAL A 143 -7.22 3.66 2.21
N GLU A 144 -5.96 3.22 2.19
CA GLU A 144 -5.55 2.10 1.33
C GLU A 144 -6.30 0.81 1.66
N TRP A 145 -6.45 0.48 2.94
CA TRP A 145 -7.09 -0.76 3.37
C TRP A 145 -8.60 -0.77 3.11
N ALA A 146 -9.28 0.37 3.26
CA ALA A 146 -10.70 0.49 2.87
C ALA A 146 -10.89 0.21 1.38
N ILE A 147 -10.10 0.86 0.52
CA ILE A 147 -10.20 0.67 -0.93
C ILE A 147 -9.78 -0.74 -1.34
N GLN A 148 -8.74 -1.31 -0.73
CA GLN A 148 -8.34 -2.69 -0.98
C GLN A 148 -9.43 -3.70 -0.60
N LEU A 149 -10.15 -3.49 0.50
CA LEU A 149 -11.27 -4.36 0.88
C LEU A 149 -12.38 -4.33 -0.18
N LEU A 150 -12.72 -3.13 -0.69
CA LEU A 150 -13.67 -2.99 -1.80
C LEU A 150 -13.18 -3.70 -3.08
N GLN A 151 -11.88 -3.58 -3.39
CA GLN A 151 -11.29 -4.29 -4.53
C GLN A 151 -11.32 -5.81 -4.38
N LEU A 152 -11.06 -6.35 -3.18
CA LEU A 152 -11.16 -7.78 -2.91
C LEU A 152 -12.60 -8.29 -3.08
N ARG A 153 -13.57 -7.52 -2.61
CA ARG A 153 -15.01 -7.88 -2.66
C ARG A 153 -15.60 -7.79 -4.06
N HIS A 154 -15.29 -6.72 -4.78
CA HIS A 154 -16.02 -6.35 -5.98
C HIS A 154 -15.16 -6.36 -7.25
N GLY A 155 -13.85 -6.58 -7.13
CA GLY A 155 -12.94 -6.54 -8.27
C GLY A 155 -13.27 -7.60 -9.31
N HIS A 156 -13.84 -8.75 -8.91
CA HIS A 156 -14.33 -9.72 -9.87
C HIS A 156 -15.46 -9.16 -10.76
N GLN A 157 -16.44 -8.49 -10.15
CA GLN A 157 -17.61 -7.93 -10.83
C GLN A 157 -17.28 -6.67 -11.65
N TYR A 158 -16.38 -5.82 -11.16
CA TYR A 158 -16.04 -4.54 -11.78
C TYR A 158 -14.56 -4.51 -12.17
N PRO A 159 -14.18 -4.87 -13.41
CA PRO A 159 -12.79 -4.95 -13.82
C PRO A 159 -12.02 -3.62 -13.80
N ASP A 160 -12.71 -2.50 -13.90
CA ASP A 160 -12.14 -1.15 -13.87
C ASP A 160 -11.65 -0.71 -12.48
N ILE A 161 -12.15 -1.32 -11.40
CA ILE A 161 -11.55 -1.14 -10.06
C ILE A 161 -10.24 -1.92 -9.90
N ARG A 162 -9.81 -2.75 -10.87
CA ARG A 162 -8.59 -3.58 -10.81
C ARG A 162 -7.30 -2.81 -11.11
N THR A 163 -7.07 -1.73 -10.38
CA THR A 163 -5.89 -0.86 -10.52
C THR A 163 -5.05 -0.87 -9.22
N PRO A 164 -3.71 -0.79 -9.32
CA PRO A 164 -2.85 -0.61 -8.15
C PRO A 164 -2.91 0.80 -7.56
N SER A 165 -3.52 1.79 -8.25
CA SER A 165 -3.71 3.14 -7.72
C SER A 165 -4.89 3.17 -6.74
N THR A 166 -4.65 3.59 -5.50
CA THR A 166 -5.70 3.74 -4.48
C THR A 166 -6.73 4.79 -4.88
N LEU A 167 -6.30 5.91 -5.47
CA LEU A 167 -7.19 7.00 -5.86
C LEU A 167 -8.02 6.62 -7.09
N ASP A 168 -7.43 5.96 -8.08
CA ASP A 168 -8.17 5.53 -9.27
C ASP A 168 -9.21 4.47 -8.89
N ALA A 169 -8.84 3.49 -8.05
CA ALA A 169 -9.78 2.48 -7.56
C ALA A 169 -10.91 3.12 -6.76
N MET A 170 -10.61 4.14 -5.94
CA MET A 170 -11.61 4.90 -5.20
C MET A 170 -12.61 5.60 -6.13
N ASP A 171 -12.14 6.26 -7.20
CA ASP A 171 -13.02 6.92 -8.17
C ASP A 171 -13.96 5.91 -8.84
N ARG A 172 -13.43 4.75 -9.25
CA ARG A 172 -14.24 3.68 -9.84
C ARG A 172 -15.22 3.05 -8.84
N CYS A 173 -14.86 2.96 -7.57
CA CYS A 173 -15.80 2.51 -6.53
C CYS A 173 -16.99 3.47 -6.39
N VAL A 174 -16.78 4.78 -6.54
CA VAL A 174 -17.88 5.77 -6.56
C VAL A 174 -18.77 5.58 -7.77
N GLU A 175 -18.19 5.39 -8.97
CA GLU A 175 -18.95 5.15 -10.20
C GLU A 175 -19.88 3.93 -10.12
N HIS A 176 -19.48 2.90 -9.36
CA HIS A 176 -20.28 1.69 -9.12
C HIS A 176 -21.14 1.73 -7.85
N ASN A 177 -21.25 2.89 -7.17
CA ASN A 177 -21.96 3.05 -5.90
C ASN A 177 -21.48 2.12 -4.77
N LEU A 178 -20.21 1.72 -4.80
CA LEU A 178 -19.55 0.93 -3.74
C LEU A 178 -18.99 1.82 -2.63
N LEU A 179 -18.92 3.13 -2.89
CA LEU A 179 -18.47 4.14 -1.96
C LEU A 179 -19.24 5.43 -2.23
N GLU A 180 -19.80 6.04 -1.18
CA GLU A 180 -20.50 7.32 -1.31
C GLU A 180 -19.55 8.43 -1.78
N PRO A 181 -19.96 9.34 -2.67
CA PRO A 181 -19.09 10.42 -3.16
C PRO A 181 -18.52 11.29 -2.03
N GLY A 182 -19.32 11.59 -1.00
CA GLY A 182 -18.86 12.35 0.17
C GLY A 182 -17.81 11.60 1.00
N ASP A 183 -17.94 10.28 1.10
CA ASP A 183 -16.98 9.42 1.78
C ASP A 183 -15.64 9.37 1.03
N ALA A 184 -15.70 9.19 -0.29
CA ALA A 184 -14.53 9.26 -1.16
C ALA A 184 -13.80 10.60 -1.03
N GLN A 185 -14.53 11.72 -0.91
CA GLN A 185 -13.92 13.02 -0.71
C GLN A 185 -13.10 13.08 0.59
N TYR A 186 -13.64 12.62 1.72
CA TYR A 186 -12.91 12.61 2.99
C TYR A 186 -11.67 11.71 2.95
N LEU A 187 -11.78 10.52 2.35
CA LEU A 187 -10.64 9.59 2.20
C LEU A 187 -9.56 10.18 1.29
N ARG A 188 -9.96 10.78 0.16
CA ARG A 188 -9.05 11.44 -0.80
C ARG A 188 -8.31 12.61 -0.17
N GLU A 189 -9.01 13.46 0.58
CA GLU A 189 -8.41 14.60 1.26
C GLU A 189 -7.36 14.14 2.26
N ALA A 190 -7.66 13.12 3.07
CA ALA A 190 -6.71 12.54 4.01
C ALA A 190 -5.49 11.92 3.31
N TRP A 191 -5.71 11.16 2.23
CA TRP A 191 -4.64 10.55 1.46
C TRP A 191 -3.68 11.59 0.88
N LEU A 192 -4.22 12.61 0.21
CA LEU A 192 -3.42 13.66 -0.42
C LEU A 192 -2.71 14.53 0.63
N LEU A 193 -3.41 14.92 1.70
CA LEU A 193 -2.84 15.74 2.75
C LEU A 193 -1.69 15.01 3.47
N ALA A 194 -1.92 13.78 3.92
CA ALA A 194 -0.87 12.98 4.55
C ALA A 194 0.33 12.77 3.62
N SER A 195 0.09 12.43 2.34
CA SER A 195 1.17 12.27 1.35
C SER A 195 1.98 13.55 1.18
N ARG A 196 1.32 14.71 1.08
CA ARG A 196 1.98 16.01 0.93
C ARG A 196 2.76 16.41 2.17
N VAL A 197 2.24 16.16 3.37
CA VAL A 197 2.97 16.41 4.62
C VAL A 197 4.23 15.55 4.69
N ARG A 198 4.14 14.25 4.40
CA ARG A 198 5.31 13.35 4.39
C ARG A 198 6.38 13.83 3.39
N ALA A 199 5.97 14.25 2.19
CA ALA A 199 6.88 14.81 1.19
C ALA A 199 7.52 16.13 1.66
N ALA A 200 6.74 17.03 2.27
CA ALA A 200 7.25 18.28 2.82
C ALA A 200 8.25 18.05 3.97
N LEU A 201 7.99 17.07 4.84
CA LEU A 201 8.91 16.70 5.93
C LEU A 201 10.22 16.12 5.38
N ALA A 202 10.16 15.32 4.32
CA ALA A 202 11.35 14.80 3.65
C ALA A 202 12.21 15.94 3.08
N LEU A 203 11.58 16.87 2.35
CA LEU A 203 12.27 18.04 1.78
C LEU A 203 12.81 19.00 2.84
N TYR A 204 12.11 19.12 3.97
CA TYR A 204 12.56 19.91 5.11
C TYR A 204 13.76 19.27 5.84
N GLY A 205 13.99 17.96 5.67
CA GLY A 205 15.02 17.22 6.42
C GLY A 205 14.57 16.88 7.85
N ALA A 206 13.28 16.60 8.06
CA ALA A 206 12.78 16.17 9.37
C ALA A 206 13.36 14.80 9.76
N SER A 207 13.56 14.59 11.07
CA SER A 207 14.05 13.32 11.62
C SER A 207 13.10 12.14 11.40
N SER A 208 11.82 12.42 11.20
CA SER A 208 10.81 11.45 10.78
C SER A 208 9.90 12.06 9.73
N THR A 209 9.67 11.32 8.66
CA THR A 209 8.72 11.69 7.61
C THR A 209 7.34 11.09 7.84
N ASP A 210 7.19 10.16 8.79
CA ASP A 210 5.95 9.43 9.04
C ASP A 210 5.16 9.96 10.24
N VAL A 211 5.67 10.97 10.94
CA VAL A 211 5.03 11.56 12.11
C VAL A 211 4.91 13.07 11.92
N LEU A 212 3.70 13.61 12.07
CA LEU A 212 3.47 15.04 12.11
C LEU A 212 4.29 15.63 13.28
N PRO A 213 5.14 16.66 13.08
CA PRO A 213 5.99 17.18 14.16
C PRO A 213 5.19 17.80 15.30
N ILE A 214 5.65 17.66 16.54
CA ILE A 214 5.08 18.36 17.71
C ILE A 214 5.73 19.74 17.86
N HIS A 215 7.04 19.81 17.60
CA HIS A 215 7.78 21.06 17.70
C HIS A 215 7.40 22.01 16.57
N ARG A 216 7.09 23.26 16.95
CA ARG A 216 6.62 24.32 16.05
C ARG A 216 7.53 24.55 14.85
N GLN A 217 8.85 24.40 15.01
CA GLN A 217 9.81 24.59 13.93
C GLN A 217 9.61 23.58 12.79
N GLY A 218 9.42 22.29 13.11
CA GLY A 218 9.20 21.25 12.10
C GLY A 218 7.86 21.41 11.39
N LEU A 219 6.80 21.74 12.14
CA LEU A 219 5.48 22.03 11.57
C LEU A 219 5.51 23.24 10.64
N GLU A 220 6.16 24.33 11.04
CA GLU A 220 6.30 25.53 10.21
C GLU A 220 7.08 25.22 8.93
N GLY A 221 8.17 24.44 9.03
CA GLY A 221 8.92 23.97 7.86
C GLY A 221 8.05 23.24 6.84
N ALA A 222 7.28 22.25 7.30
CA ALA A 222 6.34 21.52 6.45
C ALA A 222 5.24 22.43 5.88
N ALA A 223 4.64 23.28 6.71
CA ALA A 223 3.57 24.20 6.30
C ALA A 223 4.05 25.16 5.19
N ARG A 224 5.24 25.74 5.34
CA ARG A 224 5.83 26.64 4.33
C ARG A 224 6.06 25.92 3.00
N LEU A 225 6.59 24.69 3.02
CA LEU A 225 6.78 23.88 1.81
C LEU A 225 5.45 23.45 1.16
N MET A 226 4.39 23.33 1.95
CA MET A 226 3.04 23.03 1.46
C MET A 226 2.30 24.26 0.91
N GLY A 227 2.90 25.45 1.01
CA GLY A 227 2.36 26.71 0.48
C GLY A 227 1.60 27.56 1.52
N TYR A 228 1.63 27.20 2.80
CA TYR A 228 1.01 28.02 3.85
C TYR A 228 1.80 29.32 4.08
N SER A 229 1.08 30.35 4.50
CA SER A 229 1.66 31.62 4.96
C SER A 229 2.57 31.42 6.18
N ARG A 230 3.43 32.40 6.46
CA ARG A 230 4.24 32.39 7.68
C ARG A 230 3.34 32.34 8.91
N GLY A 231 3.63 31.43 9.83
CA GLY A 231 2.80 31.14 11.00
C GLY A 231 1.71 30.08 10.75
N GLY A 232 1.67 29.47 9.57
CA GLY A 232 0.68 28.47 9.18
C GLY A 232 0.84 27.10 9.84
N ALA A 233 1.82 26.90 10.72
CA ALA A 233 2.02 25.65 11.45
C ALA A 233 0.75 25.14 12.15
N SER A 234 0.04 26.02 12.88
CA SER A 234 -1.17 25.66 13.61
C SER A 234 -2.32 25.32 12.66
N GLU A 235 -2.45 26.06 11.56
CA GLU A 235 -3.47 25.79 10.54
C GLU A 235 -3.27 24.42 9.87
N LEU A 236 -2.02 24.06 9.54
CA LEU A 236 -1.68 22.75 9.00
C LEU A 236 -2.05 21.63 9.99
N GLU A 237 -1.67 21.79 11.26
CA GLU A 237 -1.95 20.81 12.31
C GLU A 237 -3.46 20.61 12.50
N ASP A 238 -4.21 21.69 12.67
CA ASP A 238 -5.66 21.65 12.85
C ASP A 238 -6.37 21.02 11.63
N THR A 239 -5.92 21.38 10.43
CA THR A 239 -6.45 20.80 9.17
C THR A 239 -6.19 19.30 9.14
N TYR A 240 -4.96 18.86 9.40
CA TYR A 240 -4.61 17.45 9.38
C TYR A 240 -5.40 16.63 10.40
N LEU A 241 -5.49 17.08 11.65
CA LEU A 241 -6.25 16.40 12.70
C LEU A 241 -7.74 16.36 12.42
N LYS A 242 -8.30 17.39 11.79
CA LYS A 242 -9.71 17.42 11.35
C LYS A 242 -9.96 16.42 10.22
N VAL A 243 -9.17 16.48 9.15
CA VAL A 243 -9.34 15.65 7.94
C VAL A 243 -9.22 14.16 8.28
N THR A 244 -8.19 13.79 9.05
CA THR A 244 -7.97 12.39 9.46
C THR A 244 -9.07 11.87 10.39
N ARG A 245 -9.65 12.73 11.25
CA ARG A 245 -10.82 12.34 12.05
C ARG A 245 -12.03 11.98 11.18
N HIS A 246 -12.31 12.78 10.15
CA HIS A 246 -13.40 12.47 9.21
C HIS A 246 -13.10 11.21 8.39
N SER A 247 -11.88 11.08 7.87
CA SER A 247 -11.46 9.87 7.15
C SER A 247 -11.55 8.62 8.04
N ARG A 248 -11.21 8.71 9.34
CA ARG A 248 -11.36 7.58 10.25
C ARG A 248 -12.81 7.15 10.41
N ALA A 249 -13.75 8.10 10.53
CA ALA A 249 -15.17 7.77 10.64
C ALA A 249 -15.68 7.04 9.38
N VAL A 250 -15.25 7.46 8.19
CA VAL A 250 -15.55 6.78 6.93
C VAL A 250 -14.91 5.39 6.88
N PHE A 251 -13.62 5.29 7.24
CA PHE A 251 -12.90 4.02 7.29
C PHE A 251 -13.61 3.01 8.19
N GLU A 252 -14.03 3.41 9.40
CA GLU A 252 -14.72 2.51 10.33
C GLU A 252 -16.01 1.92 9.71
N ARG A 253 -16.83 2.77 9.07
CA ARG A 253 -18.03 2.33 8.37
C ARG A 253 -17.71 1.40 7.20
N VAL A 254 -16.86 1.83 6.26
CA VAL A 254 -16.56 1.05 5.04
C VAL A 254 -15.83 -0.25 5.37
N PHE A 255 -14.93 -0.22 6.35
CA PHE A 255 -14.03 -1.33 6.63
C PHE A 255 -14.61 -2.33 7.62
N TYR A 256 -15.41 -1.90 8.62
CA TYR A 256 -15.96 -2.79 9.65
C TYR A 256 -17.46 -3.07 9.56
N ASP A 257 -18.28 -2.14 9.05
CA ASP A 257 -19.71 -2.43 8.90
C ASP A 257 -19.93 -3.55 7.87
N LYS A 258 -21.00 -4.31 8.08
CA LYS A 258 -21.40 -5.42 7.20
C LYS A 258 -22.38 -4.98 6.11
N SER A 259 -22.83 -3.73 6.16
CA SER A 259 -23.87 -3.18 5.28
C SER A 259 -23.33 -2.52 4.01
N VAL A 260 -22.01 -2.35 3.92
CA VAL A 260 -21.28 -1.96 2.71
C VAL A 260 -20.63 -3.19 2.12
#